data_AF-A0A9D6TRH8-F1
#
_entry.id   AF-A0A9D6TRH8-F1
#
_cell.length_a   1.000
_cell.length_b   1.000
_cell.length_c   1.000
_cell.angle_alpha   90.00
_cell.angle_beta   90.00
_cell.angle_gamma   90.00
#
_symmetry.space_group_name_H-M   'P 1'
#
loop_
_entity.id
_entity.type
_entity.pdbx_description
1 polymer ?
#
loop_
_entity_poly.entity_id
_entity_poly.type
_entity_poly.pdbx_seq_one_letter_code
_entity_poly.pdbx_strand_id
1 'polypeptide(L)'
;MTSSAFVEVTSDKRGIGWKLISPAKLDEHAIKALRPESAEAALGTAEFVFLYCGQFRYPETQVGFLFATVLEKDRSDDCEASPFDSGALHRKSTWPDTSETAIAFLARHTLPVPGYREYLAHLLHFQFASPADYVAQNKQPMRPDSIGLRPKSPAVENDPRLWSFEIRVRNEVILSAPHLKVLFYPRRLRREKTTLDFLVAMEGHVELEQVVMEDDGDFATLQSRCIDYLRANGIV
;
A
#
# COMPACT_ATOMS: atom_id res chain seq x y z
N MET A 1 13.30 -4.64 12.22
CA MET A 1 12.89 -5.64 11.21
C MET A 1 11.63 -5.15 10.54
N THR A 2 11.75 -4.88 9.25
CA THR A 2 10.79 -4.21 8.38
C THR A 2 9.59 -5.09 8.08
N SER A 3 8.38 -4.62 8.38
CA SER A 3 7.17 -5.09 7.71
C SER A 3 7.14 -4.37 6.36
N SER A 4 7.82 -4.95 5.39
CA SER A 4 7.70 -4.55 4.00
C SER A 4 6.38 -5.14 3.49
N ALA A 5 5.53 -4.36 2.85
CA ALA A 5 4.56 -4.93 1.92
C ALA A 5 5.39 -5.71 0.89
N PHE A 6 5.35 -7.04 0.94
CA PHE A 6 6.07 -7.86 -0.01
C PHE A 6 5.30 -7.84 -1.34
N VAL A 7 5.78 -7.04 -2.28
CA VAL A 7 5.43 -7.18 -3.69
C VAL A 7 6.41 -8.18 -4.28
N GLU A 8 6.01 -9.45 -4.36
CA GLU A 8 6.72 -10.43 -5.17
C GLU A 8 6.00 -10.55 -6.51
N VAL A 9 6.65 -10.05 -7.55
CA VAL A 9 6.16 -10.08 -8.92
C VAL A 9 6.45 -11.47 -9.48
N THR A 10 5.43 -12.31 -9.59
CA THR A 10 5.58 -13.63 -10.22
C THR A 10 5.31 -13.52 -11.71
N SER A 11 6.25 -13.94 -12.56
CA SER A 11 5.98 -14.22 -13.97
C SER A 11 5.51 -15.67 -14.11
N ASP A 12 4.28 -15.88 -14.58
CA ASP A 12 3.95 -17.19 -15.14
C ASP A 12 4.43 -17.21 -16.60
N LYS A 13 5.40 -18.07 -16.90
CA LYS A 13 5.92 -18.32 -18.26
C LYS A 13 4.84 -18.85 -19.23
N ARG A 14 3.59 -19.02 -18.78
CA ARG A 14 2.43 -19.50 -19.55
C ARG A 14 1.50 -18.41 -20.09
N GLY A 15 1.89 -17.13 -20.05
CA GLY A 15 1.15 -16.06 -20.75
C GLY A 15 -0.01 -15.46 -19.97
N ILE A 16 -0.01 -15.60 -18.64
CA ILE A 16 -0.90 -14.87 -17.73
C ILE A 16 -0.09 -13.68 -17.21
N GLY A 17 -0.64 -12.46 -17.32
CA GLY A 17 0.08 -11.20 -17.07
C GLY A 17 0.75 -11.10 -15.69
N TRP A 18 1.61 -10.08 -15.54
CA TRP A 18 2.27 -9.79 -14.27
C TRP A 18 1.23 -9.44 -13.20
N LYS A 19 1.42 -9.98 -11.99
CA LYS A 19 0.48 -9.78 -10.88
C LYS A 19 1.18 -9.66 -9.53
N LEU A 20 0.57 -8.90 -8.64
CA LEU A 20 0.78 -9.01 -7.20
C LEU A 20 -0.06 -10.18 -6.70
N ILE A 21 0.49 -11.02 -5.82
CA ILE A 21 -0.25 -12.14 -5.23
C ILE A 21 -0.18 -12.10 -3.70
N SER A 22 -1.26 -12.57 -3.08
CA SER A 22 -1.41 -12.63 -1.63
C SER A 22 -0.41 -13.62 -0.99
N PRO A 23 -0.11 -13.45 0.31
CA PRO A 23 0.70 -14.41 1.07
C PRO A 23 0.22 -15.86 0.97
N ALA A 24 -1.10 -16.09 1.00
CA ALA A 24 -1.67 -17.44 0.83
C ALA A 24 -1.34 -18.02 -0.55
N LYS A 25 -1.46 -17.21 -1.62
CA LYS A 25 -1.09 -17.64 -2.97
C LYS A 25 0.41 -17.90 -3.13
N LEU A 26 1.26 -17.11 -2.45
CA LEU A 26 2.70 -17.36 -2.42
C LEU A 26 3.05 -18.70 -1.78
N ASP A 27 2.32 -19.08 -0.72
CA ASP A 27 2.45 -20.37 -0.05
C ASP A 27 1.95 -21.52 -0.95
N GLU A 28 0.76 -21.37 -1.54
CA GLU A 28 0.19 -22.34 -2.49
C GLU A 28 1.13 -22.62 -3.69
N HIS A 29 1.82 -21.60 -4.18
CA HIS A 29 2.77 -21.71 -5.29
C HIS A 29 4.18 -22.15 -4.85
N ALA A 30 4.39 -22.44 -3.55
CA ALA A 30 5.67 -22.79 -2.95
C ALA A 30 6.79 -21.77 -3.21
N ILE A 31 6.43 -20.49 -3.36
CA ILE A 31 7.36 -19.38 -3.57
C ILE A 31 7.84 -18.87 -2.22
N LYS A 32 6.90 -18.64 -1.29
CA LYS A 32 7.20 -18.17 0.06
C LYS A 32 6.19 -18.73 1.05
N ALA A 33 6.69 -19.46 2.04
CA ALA A 33 5.84 -20.09 3.04
C ALA A 33 5.10 -19.05 3.91
N LEU A 34 3.81 -19.27 4.13
CA LEU A 34 3.00 -18.48 5.06
C LEU A 34 3.35 -18.88 6.49
N ARG A 35 3.86 -17.94 7.28
CA ARG A 35 4.27 -18.21 8.65
C ARG A 35 3.12 -17.95 9.63
N PRO A 36 2.84 -18.85 10.60
CA PRO A 36 1.77 -18.64 11.58
C PRO A 36 1.92 -17.36 12.41
N GLU A 37 3.14 -16.91 12.65
CA GLU A 37 3.44 -15.67 13.39
C GLU A 37 3.38 -14.39 12.53
N SER A 38 3.05 -14.51 11.24
CA SER A 38 2.90 -13.35 10.37
C SER A 38 1.67 -12.53 10.77
N ALA A 39 1.67 -11.23 10.44
CA ALA A 39 0.53 -10.38 10.78
C ALA A 39 -0.71 -10.83 9.99
N GLU A 40 -0.49 -11.27 8.77
CA GLU A 40 -1.50 -11.71 7.82
C GLU A 40 -2.17 -13.03 8.27
N ALA A 41 -1.38 -13.98 8.80
CA ALA A 41 -1.93 -15.18 9.43
C ALA A 41 -2.69 -14.84 10.72
N ALA A 42 -2.10 -14.01 11.59
CA ALA A 42 -2.69 -13.66 12.88
C ALA A 42 -3.98 -12.82 12.78
N LEU A 43 -4.14 -12.04 11.71
CA LEU A 43 -5.33 -11.21 11.47
C LEU A 43 -6.34 -11.85 10.50
N GLY A 44 -6.04 -13.03 9.95
CA GLY A 44 -6.90 -13.66 8.95
C GLY A 44 -6.94 -12.92 7.61
N THR A 45 -5.86 -12.20 7.28
CA THR A 45 -5.75 -11.39 6.05
C THR A 45 -4.76 -11.97 5.02
N ALA A 46 -4.32 -13.22 5.21
CA ALA A 46 -3.37 -13.89 4.32
C ALA A 46 -3.81 -14.02 2.86
N GLU A 47 -5.12 -13.96 2.58
CA GLU A 47 -5.67 -14.01 1.24
C GLU A 47 -5.66 -12.66 0.51
N PHE A 48 -5.14 -11.59 1.11
CA PHE A 48 -5.18 -10.25 0.51
C PHE A 48 -3.82 -9.78 0.00
N VAL A 49 -3.87 -8.99 -1.06
CA VAL A 49 -2.83 -8.06 -1.49
C VAL A 49 -3.10 -6.72 -0.81
N PHE A 50 -2.07 -6.16 -0.17
CA PHE A 50 -2.17 -4.91 0.60
C PHE A 50 -1.71 -3.72 -0.25
N LEU A 51 -2.65 -2.81 -0.50
CA LEU A 51 -2.46 -1.53 -1.18
C LEU A 51 -2.74 -0.39 -0.18
N TYR A 52 -2.39 0.84 -0.55
CA TYR A 52 -2.61 2.00 0.31
C TYR A 52 -3.16 3.18 -0.48
N CYS A 53 -4.09 3.92 0.13
CA CYS A 53 -4.57 5.19 -0.40
C CYS A 53 -3.71 6.32 0.17
N GLY A 54 -2.72 6.78 -0.60
CA GLY A 54 -1.78 7.82 -0.18
C GLY A 54 -0.51 7.78 -1.02
N GLN A 55 0.50 8.60 -0.68
CA GLN A 55 1.77 8.52 -1.38
C GLN A 55 2.51 7.21 -1.10
N PHE A 56 3.37 6.87 -2.04
CA PHE A 56 4.32 5.79 -1.91
C PHE A 56 5.41 6.11 -0.87
N ARG A 57 5.86 5.09 -0.11
CA ARG A 57 6.80 5.25 1.01
C ARG A 57 8.23 4.86 0.67
N TYR A 58 9.13 5.82 0.77
CA TYR A 58 10.57 5.67 0.59
C TYR A 58 11.32 6.00 1.89
N PRO A 59 12.47 5.34 2.16
CA PRO A 59 13.18 4.34 1.35
C PRO A 59 12.64 2.91 1.50
N GLU A 60 11.62 2.70 2.33
CA GLU A 60 11.17 1.36 2.75
C GLU A 60 10.66 0.53 1.57
N THR A 61 10.21 1.18 0.51
CA THR A 61 9.71 0.54 -0.71
C THR A 61 10.53 1.03 -1.90
N GLN A 62 11.02 0.11 -2.74
CA GLN A 62 11.96 0.44 -3.82
C GLN A 62 11.28 0.69 -5.17
N VAL A 63 10.05 0.20 -5.35
CA VAL A 63 9.27 0.29 -6.59
C VAL A 63 7.81 0.58 -6.25
N GLY A 64 7.21 1.58 -6.88
CA GLY A 64 5.85 2.05 -6.61
C GLY A 64 4.89 1.87 -7.77
N PHE A 65 3.67 1.48 -7.43
CA PHE A 65 2.58 1.25 -8.37
C PHE A 65 1.46 2.22 -8.08
N LEU A 66 1.05 2.99 -9.09
CA LEU A 66 -0.13 3.83 -9.03
C LEU A 66 -1.27 3.15 -9.77
N PHE A 67 -2.30 2.75 -9.03
CA PHE A 67 -3.47 2.09 -9.58
C PHE A 67 -4.58 3.09 -9.92
N ALA A 68 -5.31 2.78 -10.98
CA ALA A 68 -6.52 3.47 -11.39
C ALA A 68 -7.69 3.17 -10.46
N THR A 69 -8.61 4.12 -10.31
CA THR A 69 -9.86 3.91 -9.57
C THR A 69 -10.75 2.82 -10.15
N VAL A 70 -10.57 2.45 -11.43
CA VAL A 70 -11.28 1.33 -12.06
C VAL A 70 -10.95 -0.01 -11.38
N LEU A 71 -9.78 -0.15 -10.75
CA LEU A 71 -9.45 -1.34 -9.96
C LEU A 71 -10.48 -1.55 -8.85
N GLU A 72 -10.78 -0.51 -8.08
CA GLU A 72 -11.75 -0.57 -6.97
C GLU A 72 -13.17 -0.86 -7.46
N LYS A 73 -13.53 -0.37 -8.65
CA LYS A 73 -14.83 -0.65 -9.26
C LYS A 73 -14.94 -2.12 -9.67
N ASP A 74 -13.95 -2.62 -10.39
CA ASP A 74 -13.92 -3.98 -10.94
C ASP A 74 -13.78 -5.05 -9.85
N ARG A 75 -13.25 -4.66 -8.68
CA ARG A 75 -12.92 -5.53 -7.55
C ARG A 75 -13.75 -5.20 -6.30
N SER A 76 -14.88 -4.50 -6.47
CA SER A 76 -15.69 -4.03 -5.33
C SER A 76 -16.21 -5.15 -4.42
N ASP A 77 -16.49 -6.33 -4.97
CA ASP A 77 -16.95 -7.51 -4.21
C ASP A 77 -15.84 -8.24 -3.44
N ASP A 78 -14.58 -7.94 -3.73
CA ASP A 78 -13.43 -8.62 -3.13
C ASP A 78 -12.33 -7.67 -2.64
N CYS A 79 -12.72 -6.41 -2.44
CA CYS A 79 -11.90 -5.38 -1.85
C CYS A 79 -12.49 -4.88 -0.53
N GLU A 80 -11.61 -4.69 0.43
CA GLU A 80 -11.92 -4.14 1.74
C GLU A 80 -10.95 -3.00 2.04
N ALA A 81 -11.34 -2.06 2.89
CA ALA A 81 -10.44 -1.02 3.33
C ALA A 81 -10.47 -0.84 4.85
N SER A 82 -9.42 -0.25 5.41
CA SER A 82 -9.40 0.19 6.81
C SER A 82 -8.68 1.53 6.94
N PRO A 83 -9.07 2.37 7.89
CA PRO A 83 -8.43 3.67 8.11
C PRO A 83 -7.05 3.58 8.77
N PHE A 84 -6.42 2.41 8.72
CA PHE A 84 -5.12 2.10 9.29
C PHE A 84 -4.48 0.89 8.58
N ASP A 85 -3.16 0.77 8.72
CA ASP A 85 -2.36 -0.39 8.32
C ASP A 85 -2.62 -1.57 9.26
N SER A 86 -3.16 -2.68 8.72
CA SER A 86 -3.49 -3.86 9.51
C SER A 86 -2.24 -4.56 10.05
N GLY A 87 -1.12 -4.53 9.30
CA GLY A 87 0.17 -4.99 9.80
C GLY A 87 0.66 -4.18 11.01
N ALA A 88 0.39 -2.87 11.02
CA ALA A 88 0.66 -2.01 12.17
C ALA A 88 -0.28 -2.28 13.35
N LEU A 89 -1.55 -2.59 13.12
CA LEU A 89 -2.49 -3.02 14.18
C LEU A 89 -1.92 -4.19 14.98
N HIS A 90 -1.37 -5.20 14.29
CA HIS A 90 -0.80 -6.37 14.94
C HIS A 90 0.46 -6.02 15.79
N ARG A 91 1.37 -5.19 15.26
CA ARG A 91 2.73 -5.05 15.81
C ARG A 91 2.98 -3.75 16.58
N LYS A 92 2.26 -2.68 16.28
CA LYS A 92 2.66 -1.30 16.64
C LYS A 92 1.56 -0.45 17.23
N SER A 93 0.29 -0.86 17.13
CA SER A 93 -0.83 -0.07 17.62
C SER A 93 -1.54 -0.73 18.80
N THR A 94 -2.00 0.10 19.74
CA THR A 94 -3.00 -0.25 20.75
C THR A 94 -4.33 0.35 20.35
N TRP A 95 -5.42 -0.24 20.84
CA TRP A 95 -6.78 0.24 20.66
C TRP A 95 -7.48 0.38 22.02
N PRO A 96 -8.62 1.10 22.09
CA PRO A 96 -9.21 1.49 23.37
C PRO A 96 -9.67 0.31 24.25
N ASP A 97 -10.31 -0.69 23.64
CA ASP A 97 -10.81 -1.85 24.35
C ASP A 97 -9.80 -3.00 24.34
N THR A 98 -9.03 -3.13 25.42
CA THR A 98 -8.03 -4.20 25.56
C THR A 98 -8.62 -5.62 25.62
N SER A 99 -9.94 -5.77 25.78
CA SER A 99 -10.62 -7.06 25.70
C SER A 99 -11.03 -7.46 24.28
N GLU A 100 -11.13 -6.48 23.37
CA GLU A 100 -11.39 -6.71 21.94
C GLU A 100 -10.14 -7.33 21.29
N THR A 101 -10.33 -8.40 20.52
CA THR A 101 -9.23 -9.01 19.75
C THR A 101 -8.87 -8.12 18.56
N ALA A 102 -7.62 -8.19 18.09
CA ALA A 102 -7.20 -7.43 16.90
C ALA A 102 -8.04 -7.78 15.66
N ILE A 103 -8.47 -9.04 15.52
CA ILE A 103 -9.36 -9.49 14.44
C ILE A 103 -10.71 -8.81 14.54
N ALA A 104 -11.31 -8.78 15.74
CA ALA A 104 -12.59 -8.11 15.96
C ALA A 104 -12.51 -6.60 15.70
N PHE A 105 -11.43 -5.97 16.18
CA PHE A 105 -11.17 -4.55 15.93
C PHE A 105 -11.04 -4.25 14.43
N LEU A 106 -10.28 -5.06 13.69
CA LEU A 106 -10.15 -4.92 12.23
C LEU A 106 -11.50 -5.09 11.53
N ALA A 107 -12.25 -6.14 11.86
CA ALA A 107 -13.55 -6.42 11.24
C ALA A 107 -14.54 -5.27 11.45
N ARG A 108 -14.62 -4.70 12.66
CA ARG A 108 -15.53 -3.59 12.99
C ARG A 108 -15.19 -2.29 12.27
N HIS A 109 -13.93 -2.08 11.89
CA HIS A 109 -13.47 -0.88 11.17
C HIS A 109 -13.18 -1.13 9.69
N THR A 110 -13.60 -2.29 9.18
CA THR A 110 -13.53 -2.58 7.76
C THR A 110 -14.60 -1.79 7.02
N LEU A 111 -14.20 -1.14 5.94
CA LEU A 111 -15.02 -0.27 5.11
C LEU A 111 -15.18 -0.89 3.71
N PRO A 112 -16.36 -0.73 3.08
CA PRO A 112 -16.59 -1.20 1.72
C PRO A 112 -15.78 -0.37 0.72
N VAL A 113 -15.38 -0.98 -0.39
CA VAL A 113 -14.71 -0.33 -1.52
C VAL A 113 -15.71 -0.15 -2.67
N PRO A 114 -15.84 1.04 -3.30
CA PRO A 114 -15.06 2.27 -3.09
C PRO A 114 -15.59 3.21 -1.99
N GLY A 115 -16.60 2.80 -1.21
CA GLY A 115 -17.28 3.66 -0.22
C GLY A 115 -16.37 4.28 0.85
N TYR A 116 -15.22 3.66 1.13
CA TYR A 116 -14.19 4.19 2.03
C TYR A 116 -13.71 5.60 1.66
N ARG A 117 -13.84 6.02 0.39
CA ARG A 117 -13.36 7.33 -0.08
C ARG A 117 -14.04 8.50 0.63
N GLU A 118 -15.33 8.38 0.92
CA GLU A 118 -16.07 9.40 1.67
C GLU A 118 -15.55 9.50 3.11
N TYR A 119 -15.32 8.34 3.75
CA TYR A 119 -14.74 8.28 5.08
C TYR A 119 -13.33 8.88 5.09
N LEU A 120 -12.48 8.54 4.11
CA LEU A 120 -11.15 9.10 3.97
C LEU A 120 -11.22 10.62 3.85
N ALA A 121 -12.09 11.18 2.99
CA ALA A 121 -12.24 12.62 2.85
C ALA A 121 -12.60 13.31 4.18
N HIS A 122 -13.52 12.72 4.95
CA HIS A 122 -13.86 13.22 6.28
C HIS A 122 -12.69 13.13 7.27
N LEU A 123 -11.97 12.01 7.26
CA LEU A 123 -10.78 11.81 8.10
C LEU A 123 -9.71 12.85 7.78
N LEU A 124 -9.43 13.09 6.50
CA LEU A 124 -8.44 14.08 6.06
C LEU A 124 -8.82 15.49 6.52
N HIS A 125 -10.10 15.86 6.37
CA HIS A 125 -10.60 17.16 6.83
C HIS A 125 -10.53 17.32 8.35
N PHE A 126 -10.77 16.24 9.11
CA PHE A 126 -10.79 16.28 10.57
C PHE A 126 -9.38 16.27 11.17
N GLN A 127 -8.48 15.43 10.64
CA GLN A 127 -7.19 15.13 11.24
C GLN A 127 -6.04 15.97 10.71
N PHE A 128 -6.14 16.50 9.48
CA PHE A 128 -5.04 17.23 8.83
C PHE A 128 -5.45 18.67 8.53
N ALA A 129 -4.46 19.59 8.45
CA ALA A 129 -4.73 20.97 8.05
C ALA A 129 -5.13 21.03 6.56
N SER A 130 -4.61 20.11 5.76
CA SER A 130 -4.98 19.92 4.36
C SER A 130 -4.81 18.45 3.93
N PRO A 131 -5.55 17.97 2.92
CA PRO A 131 -5.31 16.66 2.32
C PRO A 131 -3.87 16.49 1.81
N ALA A 132 -3.23 17.58 1.36
CA ALA A 132 -1.84 17.58 0.93
C ALA A 132 -0.86 17.20 2.05
N ASP A 133 -1.18 17.49 3.32
CA ASP A 133 -0.34 17.10 4.46
C ASP A 133 -0.36 15.59 4.70
N TYR A 134 -1.53 14.95 4.49
CA TYR A 134 -1.64 13.50 4.52
C TYR A 134 -0.87 12.86 3.37
N VAL A 135 -1.03 13.41 2.15
CA VAL A 135 -0.33 12.91 0.98
C VAL A 135 1.18 13.06 1.16
N ALA A 136 1.68 14.20 1.65
CA ALA A 136 3.10 14.42 1.86
C ALA A 136 3.69 13.57 2.99
N GLN A 137 2.88 13.02 3.90
CA GLN A 137 3.29 12.22 5.08
C GLN A 137 4.43 12.82 5.93
N ASN A 138 4.72 14.11 5.79
CA ASN A 138 5.73 14.84 6.56
C ASN A 138 5.16 15.42 7.85
N LYS A 139 3.86 15.23 8.09
CA LYS A 139 3.14 15.77 9.24
C LYS A 139 2.26 14.69 9.87
N GLN A 140 2.27 14.66 11.20
CA GLN A 140 1.34 13.85 11.97
C GLN A 140 -0.07 14.44 11.92
N PRO A 141 -1.11 13.62 12.14
CA PRO A 141 -2.45 14.12 12.47
C PRO A 141 -2.38 15.20 13.54
N MET A 142 -3.02 16.34 13.31
CA MET A 142 -3.13 17.42 14.30
C MET A 142 -4.12 17.06 15.42
N ARG A 143 -4.97 16.06 15.18
CA ARG A 143 -6.00 15.62 16.11
C ARG A 143 -5.89 14.11 16.34
N PRO A 144 -6.28 13.62 17.53
CA PRO A 144 -6.31 12.20 17.81
C PRO A 144 -7.20 11.44 16.84
N ASP A 145 -6.89 10.17 16.65
CA ASP A 145 -7.68 9.29 15.82
C ASP A 145 -9.09 9.07 16.38
N SER A 146 -10.08 9.14 15.49
CA SER A 146 -11.49 8.97 15.83
C SER A 146 -11.83 7.54 16.25
N ILE A 147 -11.05 6.56 15.79
CA ILE A 147 -11.21 5.14 16.16
C ILE A 147 -10.32 4.74 17.35
N GLY A 148 -9.56 5.70 17.89
CA GLY A 148 -8.79 5.52 19.12
C GLY A 148 -7.52 4.69 19.01
N LEU A 149 -6.98 4.47 17.79
CA LEU A 149 -5.67 3.85 17.64
C LEU A 149 -4.56 4.73 18.19
N ARG A 150 -3.63 4.10 18.92
CA ARG A 150 -2.48 4.76 19.51
C ARG A 150 -1.21 3.95 19.30
N PRO A 151 -0.04 4.60 19.15
CA PRO A 151 1.25 3.91 19.15
C PRO A 151 1.44 3.06 20.42
N LYS A 152 1.95 1.82 20.29
CA LYS A 152 2.28 0.92 21.43
C LYS A 152 3.44 1.44 22.26
N SER A 153 4.32 2.25 21.68
CA SER A 153 5.49 2.80 22.36
C SER A 153 5.95 4.12 21.72
N PRO A 154 6.72 4.94 22.44
CA PRO A 154 7.32 6.16 21.88
C PRO A 154 8.19 5.90 20.64
N ALA A 155 8.80 4.72 20.54
CA ALA A 155 9.66 4.35 19.41
C ALA A 155 8.90 4.24 18.07
N VAL A 156 7.57 4.10 18.10
CA VAL A 156 6.72 4.02 16.90
C VAL A 156 5.74 5.18 16.78
N GLU A 157 5.78 6.17 17.69
CA GLU A 157 4.87 7.32 17.70
C GLU A 157 4.96 8.15 16.43
N ASN A 158 6.17 8.29 15.90
CA ASN A 158 6.43 9.05 14.69
C ASN A 158 6.38 8.19 13.41
N ASP A 159 5.90 6.94 13.49
CA ASP A 159 5.81 6.07 12.31
C ASP A 159 4.60 6.50 11.45
N PRO A 160 4.81 7.10 10.26
CA PRO A 160 3.72 7.56 9.41
C PRO A 160 2.82 6.42 8.93
N ARG A 161 3.26 5.15 9.05
CA ARG A 161 2.45 3.96 8.72
C ARG A 161 1.25 3.76 9.61
N LEU A 162 1.27 4.29 10.83
CA LEU A 162 0.13 4.18 11.74
C LEU A 162 -1.14 4.81 11.16
N TRP A 163 -0.98 5.79 10.28
CA TRP A 163 -2.07 6.59 9.71
C TRP A 163 -2.37 6.23 8.25
N SER A 164 -1.81 5.12 7.75
CA SER A 164 -2.00 4.72 6.37
C SER A 164 -3.40 4.16 6.15
N PHE A 165 -4.15 4.73 5.21
CA PHE A 165 -5.37 4.10 4.75
C PHE A 165 -5.01 2.88 3.90
N GLU A 166 -5.41 1.69 4.36
CA GLU A 166 -5.10 0.42 3.71
C GLU A 166 -6.29 -0.03 2.87
N ILE A 167 -6.00 -0.58 1.68
CA ILE A 167 -6.94 -1.26 0.81
C ILE A 167 -6.42 -2.69 0.64
N ARG A 168 -7.27 -3.68 0.87
CA ARG A 168 -6.96 -5.10 0.77
C ARG A 168 -7.74 -5.68 -0.41
N VAL A 169 -7.04 -6.21 -1.40
CA VAL A 169 -7.62 -6.85 -2.59
C VAL A 169 -7.43 -8.36 -2.50
N ARG A 170 -8.49 -9.15 -2.59
CA ARG A 170 -8.38 -10.61 -2.44
C ARG A 170 -7.55 -11.23 -3.58
N ASN A 171 -6.75 -12.21 -3.23
CA ASN A 171 -5.89 -13.08 -4.04
C ASN A 171 -4.78 -12.39 -4.82
N GLU A 172 -5.12 -11.50 -5.75
CA GLU A 172 -4.17 -10.93 -6.69
C GLU A 172 -4.61 -9.58 -7.27
N VAL A 173 -3.63 -8.81 -7.75
CA VAL A 173 -3.81 -7.54 -8.47
C VAL A 173 -3.01 -7.60 -9.76
N ILE A 174 -3.69 -7.42 -10.89
CA ILE A 174 -3.05 -7.46 -12.21
C ILE A 174 -2.25 -6.16 -12.42
N LEU A 175 -0.98 -6.30 -12.79
CA LEU A 175 -0.07 -5.20 -13.09
C LEU A 175 -0.12 -4.88 -14.59
N SER A 176 -1.29 -4.47 -15.09
CA SER A 176 -1.45 -4.01 -16.47
C SER A 176 -2.61 -3.02 -16.58
N ALA A 177 -2.75 -2.38 -17.75
CA ALA A 177 -4.00 -1.71 -18.07
C ALA A 177 -5.20 -2.68 -17.94
N PRO A 178 -6.39 -2.18 -17.53
CA PRO A 178 -6.68 -0.78 -17.20
C PRO A 178 -6.36 -0.40 -15.74
N HIS A 179 -5.92 -1.34 -14.90
CA HIS A 179 -5.77 -1.17 -13.45
C HIS A 179 -4.49 -0.43 -13.06
N LEU A 180 -3.34 -0.76 -13.66
CA LEU A 180 -2.09 -0.06 -13.39
C LEU A 180 -1.97 1.16 -14.31
N LYS A 181 -1.66 2.33 -13.73
CA LYS A 181 -1.43 3.58 -14.48
C LYS A 181 0.03 3.90 -14.59
N VAL A 182 0.70 3.98 -13.45
CA VAL A 182 2.10 4.41 -13.38
C VAL A 182 2.93 3.43 -12.56
N LEU A 183 4.14 3.15 -13.06
CA LEU A 183 5.20 2.47 -12.32
C LEU A 183 6.31 3.47 -12.02
N PHE A 184 6.58 3.71 -10.74
CA PHE A 184 7.71 4.48 -10.25
C PHE A 184 8.83 3.53 -9.85
N TYR A 185 10.03 3.72 -10.39
CA TYR A 185 11.19 2.92 -10.02
C TYR A 185 12.50 3.68 -10.20
N PRO A 186 13.53 3.36 -9.41
CA PRO A 186 14.84 3.96 -9.56
C PRO A 186 15.61 3.40 -10.75
N ARG A 187 16.29 4.29 -11.49
CA ARG A 187 17.12 3.93 -12.66
C ARG A 187 18.11 2.80 -12.40
N ARG A 188 18.69 2.69 -11.20
CA ARG A 188 19.64 1.62 -10.85
C ARG A 188 19.06 0.22 -11.04
N LEU A 189 17.77 0.04 -10.78
CA LEU A 189 17.12 -1.27 -10.94
C LEU A 189 17.00 -1.67 -12.41
N ARG A 190 17.07 -0.74 -13.37
CA ARG A 190 17.11 -1.08 -14.81
C ARG A 190 18.36 -1.87 -15.21
N ARG A 191 19.41 -1.86 -14.38
CA ARG A 191 20.62 -2.67 -14.59
C ARG A 191 20.45 -4.12 -14.15
N GLU A 192 19.41 -4.42 -13.36
CA GLU A 192 19.09 -5.78 -12.94
C GLU A 192 18.28 -6.48 -14.02
N LYS A 193 18.76 -7.63 -14.50
CA LYS A 193 18.15 -8.34 -15.63
C LYS A 193 16.66 -8.62 -15.42
N THR A 194 16.28 -9.09 -14.23
CA THR A 194 14.89 -9.39 -13.86
C THR A 194 13.99 -8.16 -13.90
N THR A 195 14.48 -7.03 -13.42
CA THR A 195 13.74 -5.76 -13.44
C THR A 195 13.66 -5.20 -14.86
N LEU A 196 14.73 -5.31 -15.65
CA LEU A 196 14.71 -4.91 -17.06
C LEU A 196 13.68 -5.73 -17.86
N ASP A 197 13.65 -7.05 -17.68
CA ASP A 197 12.68 -7.93 -18.34
C ASP A 197 11.23 -7.55 -17.95
N PHE A 198 11.00 -7.22 -16.67
CA PHE A 198 9.72 -6.70 -16.19
C PHE A 198 9.35 -5.38 -16.86
N LEU A 199 10.26 -4.41 -16.89
CA LEU A 199 10.01 -3.08 -17.48
C LEU A 199 9.72 -3.16 -18.98
N VAL A 200 10.50 -3.96 -19.73
CA VAL A 200 10.29 -4.17 -21.17
C VAL A 200 8.92 -4.80 -21.43
N ALA A 201 8.50 -5.75 -20.59
CA ALA A 201 7.17 -6.34 -20.73
C ALA A 201 6.03 -5.35 -20.41
N MET A 202 6.31 -4.31 -19.62
CA MET A 202 5.34 -3.26 -19.27
C MET A 202 5.32 -2.08 -20.27
N GLU A 203 6.37 -1.91 -21.09
CA GLU A 203 6.60 -0.75 -21.99
C GLU A 203 5.53 -0.53 -23.10
N GLY A 204 4.46 -1.31 -23.15
CA GLY A 204 3.29 -1.09 -24.02
C GLY A 204 1.93 -1.10 -23.33
N HIS A 205 1.89 -1.27 -22.00
CA HIS A 205 0.65 -1.50 -21.25
C HIS A 205 0.35 -0.45 -20.20
N VAL A 206 1.34 0.36 -19.80
CA VAL A 206 1.20 1.38 -18.74
C VAL A 206 2.07 2.60 -19.05
N GLU A 207 1.75 3.74 -18.43
CA GLU A 207 2.64 4.89 -18.43
C GLU A 207 3.81 4.60 -17.48
N LEU A 208 5.04 4.63 -17.99
CA LEU A 208 6.24 4.33 -17.20
C LEU A 208 6.95 5.62 -16.82
N GLU A 209 6.86 6.00 -15.55
CA GLU A 209 7.57 7.16 -15.02
C GLU A 209 8.95 6.73 -14.50
N GLN A 210 9.96 7.03 -15.30
CA GLN A 210 11.35 6.78 -14.93
C GLN A 210 11.85 7.89 -14.02
N VAL A 211 12.33 7.52 -12.84
CA VAL A 211 12.98 8.47 -11.95
C VAL A 211 14.46 8.17 -11.85
N VAL A 212 15.25 9.16 -12.24
CA VAL A 212 16.69 9.16 -12.09
C VAL A 212 16.98 9.42 -10.61
N MET A 213 17.48 8.40 -9.91
CA MET A 213 18.09 8.58 -8.61
C MET A 213 19.61 8.55 -8.79
N GLU A 214 20.31 9.54 -8.24
CA GLU A 214 21.75 9.44 -7.98
C GLU A 214 22.00 8.36 -6.91
N ASP A 215 23.23 7.85 -6.84
CA ASP A 215 23.62 6.66 -6.06
C ASP A 215 23.38 6.80 -4.53
N ASP A 216 22.97 7.98 -4.06
CA ASP A 216 22.91 8.42 -2.66
C ASP A 216 21.49 8.58 -2.10
N GLY A 217 20.44 8.20 -2.82
CA GLY A 217 19.08 8.12 -2.24
C GLY A 217 18.31 9.45 -2.22
N ASP A 218 18.03 10.00 -3.40
CA ASP A 218 17.11 11.12 -3.54
C ASP A 218 15.63 10.69 -3.51
N PHE A 219 15.24 10.08 -2.38
CA PHE A 219 13.87 9.69 -2.09
C PHE A 219 12.93 10.89 -2.02
N ALA A 220 13.46 12.07 -1.69
CA ALA A 220 12.73 13.34 -1.70
C ALA A 220 12.31 13.73 -3.12
N THR A 221 13.19 13.59 -4.13
CA THR A 221 12.82 13.86 -5.54
C THR A 221 11.77 12.88 -6.04
N LEU A 222 11.90 11.60 -5.69
CA LEU A 222 10.93 10.59 -6.11
C LEU A 222 9.57 10.79 -5.44
N GLN A 223 9.56 11.18 -4.16
CA GLN A 223 8.36 11.62 -3.46
C GLN A 223 7.75 12.88 -4.11
N SER A 224 8.56 13.89 -4.40
CA SER A 224 8.10 15.13 -5.06
C SER A 224 7.47 14.83 -6.41
N ARG A 225 8.10 13.98 -7.24
CA ARG A 225 7.56 13.59 -8.54
C ARG A 225 6.23 12.85 -8.43
N CYS A 226 6.07 11.98 -7.42
CA CYS A 226 4.77 11.34 -7.17
C CYS A 226 3.71 12.40 -6.85
N ILE A 227 4.01 13.34 -5.96
CA ILE A 227 3.07 14.42 -5.60
C ILE A 227 2.76 15.30 -6.81
N ASP A 228 3.76 15.66 -7.61
CA ASP A 228 3.59 16.50 -8.78
C ASP A 228 2.76 15.80 -9.85
N TYR A 229 2.91 14.49 -10.05
CA TYR A 229 2.04 13.70 -10.92
C TYR A 229 0.59 13.71 -10.43
N LEU A 230 0.38 13.50 -9.11
CA LEU A 230 -0.97 13.53 -8.53
C LEU A 230 -1.63 14.91 -8.72
N ARG A 231 -0.88 16.01 -8.54
CA ARG A 231 -1.36 17.39 -8.77
C ARG A 231 -1.67 17.66 -10.24
N ALA A 232 -0.76 17.28 -11.14
CA ALA A 232 -0.92 17.49 -12.59
C ALA A 232 -2.16 16.78 -13.14
N ASN A 233 -2.59 15.69 -12.50
CA ASN A 233 -3.76 14.91 -12.87
C ASN A 233 -5.00 15.21 -12.02
N GLY A 234 -4.97 16.25 -11.17
CA GLY A 234 -6.11 16.67 -10.35
C GLY A 234 -6.56 15.64 -9.31
N ILE A 235 -5.65 14.75 -8.88
CA ILE A 235 -5.92 13.72 -7.87
C ILE A 235 -5.79 14.31 -6.46
N VAL A 236 -4.89 15.28 -6.27
CA VAL A 236 -4.63 16.00 -4.99
C VAL A 236 -4.38 17.48 -5.22
#